data_AF-A0A8S3V3V6-F1
#
_entry.id   AF-A0A8S3V3V6-F1
#
_cell.length_a   1.000
_cell.length_b   1.000
_cell.length_c   1.000
_cell.angle_alpha   90.00
_cell.angle_beta   90.00
_cell.angle_gamma   90.00
#
_symmetry.space_group_name_H-M   'P 1'
#
loop_
_entity.id
_entity.type
_entity.pdbx_description
1 polymer ?
#
loop_
_entity_poly.entity_id
_entity_poly.type
_entity_poly.pdbx_seq_one_letter_code
_entity_poly.pdbx_strand_id
1 'polypeptide(L)'
;MKKLKFLKVDSNVLGYLPRTIRSLNLDEMYIDHNPLLCDCNSLWLKHWMLDNILALKRLEDIKCRSFNGIEKFLQVPNEKFTCVKNFANSFLAEILGTLFGIAVMCLLTIAIVFRQSIKVLLYFKLGFHPFDRQSCEDYETIDITFVYSEMYEDFIMKKSKILEKFVVCYTTKHFVPGYSWDTNIRNAVHYSKYVLILLTDDVEANIFNSTFAACEQKFEKRIDFLLGFIKTKRNIDEFKVSKGFKRYFKLHQKLKPDSMLFWENLSYKLASSANRIRKENDIELNQNIEDQLFCESNVRETESNCEAYDAFIYYVDEDQDYSENKLKKKLKKIDNYKIISIDQIHPVSWD
;
A
#
# COMPACT_ATOMS: atom_id res chain seq x y z
N MET A 1 -50.67 -52.97 -45.78
CA MET A 1 -49.63 -51.91 -45.84
C MET A 1 -48.58 -52.32 -46.87
N LYS A 2 -48.27 -51.47 -47.86
CA LYS A 2 -47.24 -51.76 -48.87
C LYS A 2 -45.86 -51.63 -48.20
N LYS A 3 -45.10 -52.73 -48.14
CA LYS A 3 -43.70 -52.71 -47.68
C LYS A 3 -42.85 -52.11 -48.79
N LEU A 4 -42.02 -51.13 -48.47
CA LEU A 4 -41.08 -50.54 -49.41
C LEU A 4 -40.07 -51.61 -49.84
N LYS A 5 -39.94 -51.85 -51.15
CA LYS A 5 -39.04 -52.86 -51.72
C LYS A 5 -37.90 -52.27 -52.55
N PHE A 6 -38.10 -51.08 -53.09
CA PHE A 6 -37.15 -50.42 -53.97
C PHE A 6 -36.86 -49.02 -53.42
N LEU A 7 -35.59 -48.69 -53.23
CA LEU A 7 -35.15 -47.37 -52.76
C LEU A 7 -34.10 -46.79 -53.71
N LYS A 8 -34.47 -45.74 -54.44
CA LYS A 8 -33.59 -45.06 -55.39
C LYS A 8 -33.26 -43.66 -54.88
N VAL A 9 -32.03 -43.46 -54.42
CA VAL A 9 -31.52 -42.17 -53.90
C VAL A 9 -30.13 -41.84 -54.44
N ASP A 10 -29.76 -42.42 -55.59
CA ASP A 10 -28.53 -42.10 -56.31
C ASP A 10 -28.51 -40.66 -56.83
N SER A 11 -27.31 -40.15 -57.09
CA SER A 11 -27.08 -38.83 -57.71
C SER A 11 -27.66 -37.65 -56.91
N ASN A 12 -27.52 -37.68 -55.58
CA ASN A 12 -27.91 -36.62 -54.68
C ASN A 12 -26.69 -36.04 -53.93
N VAL A 13 -26.94 -35.12 -52.98
CA VAL A 13 -25.91 -34.52 -52.11
C VAL A 13 -25.91 -35.12 -50.70
N LEU A 14 -26.27 -36.40 -50.57
CA LEU A 14 -26.38 -37.06 -49.27
C LEU A 14 -24.98 -37.33 -48.69
N GLY A 15 -24.69 -36.74 -47.53
CA GLY A 15 -23.49 -37.08 -46.73
C GLY A 15 -23.71 -38.30 -45.84
N TYR A 16 -24.95 -38.51 -45.39
CA TYR A 16 -25.36 -39.61 -44.52
C TYR A 16 -26.74 -40.12 -44.90
N LEU A 17 -27.02 -41.35 -44.50
CA LEU A 17 -28.37 -41.93 -44.52
C LEU A 17 -28.93 -42.00 -43.09
N PRO A 18 -30.26 -41.94 -42.91
CA PRO A 18 -30.85 -42.14 -41.60
C PRO A 18 -30.77 -43.62 -41.20
N ARG A 19 -30.47 -43.89 -39.93
CA ARG A 19 -30.37 -45.26 -39.38
C ARG A 19 -31.67 -46.06 -39.49
N THR A 20 -32.82 -45.39 -39.69
CA THR A 20 -34.13 -46.02 -39.89
C THR A 20 -34.15 -46.96 -41.10
N ILE A 21 -33.28 -46.76 -42.09
CA ILE A 21 -33.15 -47.65 -43.25
C ILE A 21 -32.81 -49.08 -42.82
N ARG A 22 -32.12 -49.27 -41.70
CA ARG A 22 -31.80 -50.62 -41.16
C ARG A 22 -33.03 -51.49 -40.94
N SER A 23 -34.20 -50.88 -40.69
CA SER A 23 -35.45 -51.60 -40.46
C SER A 23 -36.22 -51.96 -41.74
N LEU A 24 -35.76 -51.49 -42.91
CA LEU A 24 -36.40 -51.74 -44.19
C LEU A 24 -35.86 -53.03 -44.81
N ASN A 25 -36.76 -53.84 -45.38
CA ASN A 25 -36.40 -55.04 -46.15
C ASN A 25 -36.47 -54.73 -47.66
N LEU A 26 -35.37 -54.18 -48.18
CA LEU A 26 -35.25 -53.72 -49.56
C LEU A 26 -34.73 -54.84 -50.47
N ASP A 27 -35.35 -54.99 -51.63
CA ASP A 27 -34.90 -55.90 -52.68
C ASP A 27 -33.86 -55.19 -53.57
N GLU A 28 -34.02 -53.88 -53.81
CA GLU A 28 -33.05 -53.07 -54.54
C GLU A 28 -32.85 -51.68 -53.94
N MET A 29 -31.59 -51.25 -53.92
CA MET A 29 -31.17 -49.95 -53.41
C MET A 29 -30.07 -49.32 -54.27
N TYR A 30 -30.30 -48.07 -54.68
CA TYR A 30 -29.34 -47.24 -55.42
C TYR A 30 -28.94 -46.05 -54.54
N ILE A 31 -27.64 -45.94 -54.26
CA ILE A 31 -27.05 -44.87 -53.43
C ILE A 31 -25.78 -44.29 -54.03
N ASP A 32 -25.36 -44.78 -55.20
CA ASP A 32 -24.21 -44.29 -55.92
C ASP A 32 -24.29 -42.79 -56.22
N HIS A 33 -23.15 -42.18 -56.55
CA HIS A 33 -23.08 -40.76 -56.89
C HIS A 33 -23.59 -39.80 -55.78
N ASN A 34 -23.35 -40.15 -54.51
CA ASN A 34 -23.55 -39.27 -53.36
C ASN A 34 -22.20 -38.93 -52.69
N PRO A 35 -22.03 -37.71 -52.16
CA PRO A 35 -20.84 -37.30 -51.42
C PRO A 35 -20.84 -37.86 -49.97
N LEU A 36 -20.96 -39.18 -49.83
CA LEU A 36 -21.01 -39.85 -48.53
C LEU A 36 -19.74 -39.58 -47.71
N LEU A 37 -19.87 -39.47 -46.39
CA LEU A 37 -18.74 -39.26 -45.49
C LEU A 37 -18.28 -40.59 -44.89
N CYS A 38 -16.97 -40.83 -44.81
CA CYS A 38 -16.36 -41.98 -44.14
C CYS A 38 -15.81 -41.54 -42.78
N ASP A 39 -16.70 -41.34 -41.82
CA ASP A 39 -16.41 -40.91 -40.45
C ASP A 39 -17.10 -41.82 -39.43
N CYS A 40 -16.95 -41.53 -38.15
CA CYS A 40 -17.58 -42.32 -37.09
C CYS A 40 -19.11 -42.45 -37.18
N ASN A 41 -19.80 -41.54 -37.89
CA ASN A 41 -21.25 -41.56 -38.04
C ASN A 41 -21.73 -42.46 -39.19
N SER A 42 -20.84 -42.87 -40.10
CA SER A 42 -21.20 -43.72 -41.25
C SER A 42 -20.73 -45.18 -41.10
N LEU A 43 -20.03 -45.53 -40.01
CA LEU A 43 -19.58 -46.91 -39.76
C LEU A 43 -20.75 -47.92 -39.76
N TRP A 44 -21.89 -47.56 -39.17
CA TRP A 44 -23.08 -48.41 -39.17
C TRP A 44 -23.59 -48.70 -40.59
N LEU A 45 -23.45 -47.74 -41.51
CA LEU A 45 -23.89 -47.89 -42.89
C LEU A 45 -22.99 -48.90 -43.60
N LYS A 46 -21.68 -48.89 -43.33
CA LYS A 46 -20.75 -49.90 -43.85
C LYS A 46 -21.16 -51.30 -43.40
N HIS A 47 -21.40 -51.49 -42.11
CA HIS A 47 -21.85 -52.79 -41.58
C HIS A 47 -23.18 -53.22 -42.21
N TRP A 48 -24.15 -52.31 -42.29
CA TRP A 48 -25.44 -52.60 -42.91
C TRP A 48 -25.31 -52.98 -44.39
N MET A 49 -24.44 -52.29 -45.14
CA MET A 49 -24.20 -52.58 -46.56
C MET A 49 -23.52 -53.94 -46.78
N LEU A 50 -22.61 -54.33 -45.88
CA LEU A 50 -21.97 -55.66 -45.92
C LEU A 50 -23.02 -56.76 -45.67
N ASP A 51 -23.93 -56.54 -44.72
CA ASP A 51 -25.01 -57.49 -44.40
C ASP A 51 -26.06 -57.60 -45.52
N ASN A 52 -26.23 -56.55 -46.33
CA ASN A 52 -27.28 -56.43 -47.35
C ASN A 52 -26.73 -56.25 -48.78
N ILE A 53 -25.56 -56.84 -49.06
CA ILE A 53 -24.82 -56.60 -50.31
C ILE A 53 -25.62 -56.93 -51.58
N LEU A 54 -26.53 -57.91 -51.52
CA LEU A 54 -27.38 -58.33 -52.64
C LEU A 54 -28.43 -57.28 -53.05
N ALA A 55 -28.87 -56.45 -52.10
CA ALA A 55 -29.84 -55.40 -52.38
C ALA A 55 -29.18 -54.17 -53.04
N LEU A 56 -27.86 -54.00 -52.89
CA LEU A 56 -27.15 -52.83 -53.39
C LEU A 56 -26.84 -52.95 -54.88
N LYS A 57 -27.19 -51.92 -55.64
CA LYS A 57 -26.84 -51.80 -57.06
C LYS A 57 -25.66 -50.83 -57.23
N ARG A 58 -24.85 -51.06 -58.28
CA ARG A 58 -23.66 -50.24 -58.62
C ARG A 58 -22.66 -50.06 -57.47
N LEU A 59 -22.34 -51.16 -56.79
CA LEU A 59 -21.41 -51.20 -55.64
C LEU A 59 -20.08 -50.47 -55.89
N GLU A 60 -19.54 -50.54 -57.12
CA GLU A 60 -18.26 -49.93 -57.50
C GLU A 60 -18.29 -48.40 -57.51
N ASP A 61 -19.48 -47.80 -57.68
CA ASP A 61 -19.69 -46.36 -57.77
C ASP A 61 -20.01 -45.73 -56.41
N ILE A 62 -20.16 -46.55 -55.37
CA ILE A 62 -20.41 -46.08 -54.01
C ILE A 62 -19.07 -45.69 -53.37
N LYS A 63 -18.81 -44.39 -53.35
CA LYS A 63 -17.58 -43.79 -52.81
C LYS A 63 -17.91 -42.96 -51.58
N CYS A 64 -16.91 -42.71 -50.75
CA CYS A 64 -16.99 -41.76 -49.66
C CYS A 64 -15.78 -40.85 -49.60
N ARG A 65 -15.95 -39.71 -48.93
CA ARG A 65 -14.86 -38.82 -48.54
C ARG A 65 -14.33 -39.24 -47.17
N SER A 66 -13.07 -39.64 -47.16
CA SER A 66 -12.24 -39.91 -45.99
C SER A 66 -11.24 -38.75 -45.81
N PHE A 67 -10.47 -38.76 -44.72
CA PHE A 67 -9.39 -37.77 -44.50
C PHE A 67 -8.34 -37.82 -45.62
N ASN A 68 -8.12 -39.00 -46.22
CA ASN A 68 -7.13 -39.22 -47.27
C ASN A 68 -7.68 -39.00 -48.69
N GLY A 69 -8.88 -38.46 -48.84
CA GLY A 69 -9.53 -38.22 -50.14
C GLY A 69 -10.74 -39.12 -50.39
N ILE A 70 -11.03 -39.36 -51.67
CA ILE A 70 -12.21 -40.15 -52.09
C ILE A 70 -11.81 -41.62 -52.20
N GLU A 71 -12.43 -42.48 -51.39
CA GLU A 71 -12.17 -43.92 -51.34
C GLU A 71 -13.47 -44.70 -51.66
N LYS A 72 -13.36 -45.96 -52.09
CA LYS A 72 -14.53 -46.84 -52.27
C LYS A 72 -15.10 -47.22 -50.91
N PHE A 73 -16.40 -46.98 -50.68
CA PHE A 73 -17.03 -47.00 -49.35
C PHE A 73 -16.77 -48.31 -48.59
N LEU A 74 -16.97 -49.46 -49.25
CA LEU A 74 -16.79 -50.78 -48.63
C LEU A 74 -15.32 -51.19 -48.41
N GLN A 75 -14.38 -50.56 -49.13
CA GLN A 75 -12.94 -50.88 -49.04
C GLN A 75 -12.22 -50.11 -47.93
N VAL A 76 -12.83 -49.05 -47.38
CA VAL A 76 -12.25 -48.27 -46.28
C VAL A 76 -12.21 -49.13 -45.00
N PRO A 77 -11.04 -49.36 -44.36
CA PRO A 77 -10.96 -50.09 -43.10
C PRO A 77 -11.79 -49.45 -41.97
N ASN A 78 -12.30 -50.24 -41.02
CA ASN A 78 -13.17 -49.72 -39.95
C ASN A 78 -12.45 -48.69 -39.08
N GLU A 79 -11.14 -48.82 -38.93
CA GLU A 79 -10.26 -47.97 -38.13
C GLU A 79 -10.17 -46.54 -38.69
N LYS A 80 -10.52 -46.35 -39.97
CA LYS A 80 -10.56 -45.01 -40.58
C LYS A 80 -11.87 -44.25 -40.31
N PHE A 81 -12.95 -44.93 -39.88
CA PHE A 81 -14.22 -44.29 -39.53
C PHE A 81 -14.13 -43.65 -38.13
N THR A 82 -13.32 -42.60 -37.99
CA THR A 82 -13.07 -41.90 -36.72
C THR A 82 -13.70 -40.51 -36.71
N CYS A 83 -14.13 -40.05 -35.53
CA CYS A 83 -14.51 -38.65 -35.38
C CYS A 83 -13.22 -37.83 -35.20
N VAL A 84 -12.99 -36.83 -36.05
CA VAL A 84 -11.93 -35.85 -35.79
C VAL A 84 -12.38 -35.03 -34.58
N LYS A 85 -11.70 -35.19 -33.44
CA LYS A 85 -11.81 -34.21 -32.35
C LYS A 85 -11.22 -32.90 -32.87
N ASN A 86 -11.94 -31.79 -32.78
CA ASN A 86 -11.50 -30.47 -33.23
C ASN A 86 -10.24 -30.02 -32.47
N PHE A 87 -9.07 -30.45 -32.96
CA PHE A 87 -7.76 -30.23 -32.35
C PHE A 87 -7.40 -28.74 -32.28
N ALA A 88 -7.88 -27.95 -33.25
CA ALA A 88 -7.67 -26.50 -33.31
C ALA A 88 -8.21 -25.75 -32.09
N ASN A 89 -9.34 -26.17 -31.52
CA ASN A 89 -9.93 -25.51 -30.35
C ASN A 89 -9.17 -25.84 -29.06
N SER A 90 -8.48 -26.98 -29.00
CA SER A 90 -7.68 -27.38 -27.84
C SER A 90 -6.38 -26.56 -27.75
N PHE A 91 -5.68 -26.39 -28.87
CA PHE A 91 -4.41 -25.63 -28.89
C PHE A 91 -4.61 -24.15 -28.57
N LEU A 92 -5.68 -23.53 -29.09
CA LEU A 92 -5.99 -22.13 -28.79
C LEU A 92 -6.29 -21.92 -27.29
N ALA A 93 -7.00 -22.86 -26.66
CA ALA A 93 -7.30 -22.78 -25.23
C ALA A 93 -6.03 -22.86 -24.36
N GLU A 94 -5.07 -23.73 -24.71
CA GLU A 94 -3.80 -23.85 -24.00
C GLU A 94 -2.93 -22.59 -24.12
N ILE A 95 -2.86 -22.00 -25.32
CA ILE A 95 -2.09 -20.76 -25.54
C ILE A 95 -2.71 -19.59 -24.79
N LEU A 96 -4.03 -19.44 -24.83
CA LEU A 96 -4.72 -18.38 -24.10
C LEU A 96 -4.59 -18.55 -22.58
N GLY A 97 -4.68 -19.79 -22.09
CA GLY A 97 -4.52 -20.09 -20.67
C GLY A 97 -3.11 -19.77 -20.15
N THR A 98 -2.08 -20.13 -20.91
CA THR A 98 -0.68 -19.81 -20.56
C THR A 98 -0.40 -18.31 -20.59
N LEU A 99 -0.86 -17.60 -21.62
CA LEU A 99 -0.71 -16.15 -21.71
C LEU A 99 -1.40 -15.43 -20.53
N PHE A 100 -2.61 -15.88 -20.17
CA PHE A 100 -3.33 -15.35 -19.02
C PHE A 100 -2.60 -15.62 -17.71
N GLY A 101 -2.08 -16.83 -17.50
CA GLY A 101 -1.28 -17.17 -16.32
C GLY A 101 -0.03 -16.29 -16.17
N ILE A 102 0.69 -16.04 -17.27
CA ILE A 102 1.86 -15.15 -17.28
C ILE A 102 1.44 -13.71 -16.94
N ALA A 103 0.35 -13.21 -17.55
CA ALA A 103 -0.14 -11.86 -17.27
C ALA A 103 -0.51 -11.68 -15.79
N VAL A 104 -1.17 -12.66 -15.17
CA VAL A 104 -1.50 -12.63 -13.73
C VAL A 104 -0.22 -12.61 -12.88
N MET A 105 0.78 -13.43 -13.20
CA MET A 105 2.06 -13.44 -12.47
C MET A 105 2.83 -12.12 -12.58
N CYS A 106 2.82 -11.50 -13.76
CA CYS A 106 3.39 -10.17 -13.98
C CYS A 106 2.65 -9.09 -13.16
N LEU A 107 1.31 -9.13 -13.13
CA LEU A 107 0.53 -8.18 -12.34
C LEU A 107 0.77 -8.36 -10.84
N LEU A 108 0.86 -9.60 -10.35
CA LEU A 108 1.19 -9.89 -8.95
C LEU A 108 2.59 -9.41 -8.57
N THR A 109 3.59 -9.64 -9.44
CA THR A 109 4.96 -9.15 -9.19
C THR A 109 5.04 -7.63 -9.18
N ILE A 110 4.39 -6.95 -10.13
CA ILE A 110 4.25 -5.48 -10.11
C ILE A 110 3.57 -5.03 -8.82
N ALA A 111 2.48 -5.68 -8.41
CA ALA A 111 1.77 -5.34 -7.17
C ALA A 111 2.63 -5.53 -5.91
N ILE A 112 3.50 -6.54 -5.88
CA ILE A 112 4.43 -6.79 -4.77
C ILE A 112 5.57 -5.77 -4.77
N VAL A 113 6.19 -5.50 -5.92
CA VAL A 113 7.32 -4.55 -6.05
C VAL A 113 6.87 -3.13 -5.74
N PHE A 114 5.74 -2.70 -6.29
CA PHE A 114 5.20 -1.36 -6.11
C PHE A 114 4.19 -1.27 -4.96
N ARG A 115 4.17 -2.26 -4.06
CA ARG A 115 3.20 -2.37 -2.96
C ARG A 115 3.05 -1.07 -2.17
N GLN A 116 4.16 -0.40 -1.84
CA GLN A 116 4.14 0.85 -1.06
C GLN A 116 3.51 1.99 -1.85
N SER A 117 3.88 2.16 -3.12
CA SER A 117 3.33 3.21 -3.99
C SER A 117 1.84 2.99 -4.25
N ILE A 118 1.42 1.74 -4.45
CA ILE A 118 0.01 1.37 -4.63
C ILE A 118 -0.80 1.68 -3.37
N LYS A 119 -0.28 1.34 -2.19
CA LYS A 119 -0.91 1.69 -0.89
C LYS A 119 -1.12 3.20 -0.76
N VAL A 120 -0.09 4.01 -1.03
CA VAL A 120 -0.19 5.48 -0.94
C VAL A 120 -1.19 6.03 -1.96
N LEU A 121 -1.16 5.55 -3.21
CA LEU A 121 -2.10 5.98 -4.25
C LEU A 121 -3.56 5.59 -3.94
N LEU A 122 -3.78 4.38 -3.40
CA LEU A 122 -5.11 3.93 -2.97
C LEU A 122 -5.66 4.81 -1.85
N TYR A 123 -4.82 5.20 -0.89
CA TYR A 123 -5.22 6.11 0.16
C TYR A 123 -5.59 7.50 -0.38
N PHE A 124 -4.72 8.09 -1.21
CA PHE A 124 -4.97 9.44 -1.72
C PHE A 124 -6.17 9.52 -2.66
N LYS A 125 -6.42 8.48 -3.48
CA LYS A 125 -7.53 8.49 -4.44
C LYS A 125 -8.84 7.94 -3.89
N LEU A 126 -8.78 6.93 -3.02
CA LEU A 126 -9.95 6.17 -2.55
C LEU A 126 -10.16 6.26 -1.03
N GLY A 127 -9.25 6.90 -0.28
CA GLY A 127 -9.32 7.00 1.18
C GLY A 127 -9.07 5.67 1.91
N PHE A 128 -8.63 4.63 1.22
CA PHE A 128 -8.50 3.28 1.76
C PHE A 128 -7.08 2.97 2.25
N HIS A 129 -6.97 2.40 3.46
CA HIS A 129 -5.71 1.94 4.10
C HIS A 129 -5.60 0.40 4.11
N PRO A 130 -4.93 -0.24 3.14
CA PRO A 130 -4.89 -1.69 3.03
C PRO A 130 -3.78 -2.33 3.89
N PHE A 131 -4.15 -3.27 4.76
CA PHE A 131 -3.22 -4.19 5.45
C PHE A 131 -2.09 -3.48 6.21
N ASP A 132 -2.43 -2.43 6.95
CA ASP A 132 -1.51 -1.78 7.88
C ASP A 132 -1.68 -2.42 9.26
N ARG A 133 -0.56 -2.77 9.91
CA ARG A 133 -0.55 -3.45 11.21
C ARG A 133 -0.69 -2.36 12.28
N GLN A 134 -1.86 -2.27 12.91
CA GLN A 134 -2.12 -1.33 14.01
C GLN A 134 -1.29 -1.74 15.23
N SER A 135 -0.45 -0.84 15.75
CA SER A 135 0.00 -0.92 17.15
C SER A 135 -1.16 -0.45 18.02
N CYS A 136 -1.59 -1.30 18.95
CA CYS A 136 -2.80 -1.05 19.75
C CYS A 136 -2.54 -0.26 21.04
N GLU A 137 -1.36 0.33 21.23
CA GLU A 137 -0.98 0.97 22.48
C GLU A 137 -0.21 2.27 22.22
N ASP A 138 -0.92 3.29 21.72
CA ASP A 138 -0.32 4.61 21.52
C ASP A 138 -0.80 5.55 22.64
N TYR A 139 0.06 5.75 23.66
CA TYR A 139 -0.11 6.78 24.69
C TYR A 139 0.27 8.18 24.16
N GLU A 140 0.89 8.25 22.98
CA GLU A 140 1.32 9.49 22.35
C GLU A 140 0.13 10.34 21.89
N THR A 141 0.13 11.60 22.31
CA THR A 141 -0.90 12.59 21.96
C THR A 141 -0.55 13.31 20.65
N ILE A 142 0.74 13.50 20.36
CA ILE A 142 1.26 14.22 19.19
C ILE A 142 1.59 13.22 18.07
N ASP A 143 1.07 13.47 16.87
CA ASP A 143 1.32 12.58 15.73
C ASP A 143 2.72 12.79 15.17
N ILE A 144 3.19 14.04 15.07
CA ILE A 144 4.53 14.36 14.57
C ILE A 144 5.12 15.65 15.15
N THR A 145 6.39 15.61 15.53
CA THR A 145 7.19 16.80 15.86
C THR A 145 8.19 17.12 14.75
N PHE A 146 8.24 18.39 14.33
CA PHE A 146 9.22 18.93 13.40
C PHE A 146 10.32 19.68 14.14
N VAL A 147 11.56 19.21 14.00
CA VAL A 147 12.76 19.87 14.51
C VAL A 147 13.54 20.43 13.32
N TYR A 148 13.66 21.75 13.25
CA TYR A 148 14.32 22.47 12.16
C TYR A 148 14.91 23.80 12.67
N SER A 149 15.83 24.37 11.89
CA SER A 149 16.30 25.76 12.11
C SER A 149 15.24 26.74 11.63
N GLU A 150 15.05 27.83 12.37
CA GLU A 150 14.14 28.95 12.07
C GLU A 150 14.17 29.41 10.61
N MET A 151 15.34 29.35 9.96
CA MET A 151 15.48 29.73 8.54
C MET A 151 14.62 28.91 7.57
N TYR A 152 14.17 27.73 7.99
CA TYR A 152 13.35 26.82 7.19
C TYR A 152 11.87 26.81 7.61
N GLU A 153 11.47 27.69 8.53
CA GLU A 153 10.10 27.74 9.05
C GLU A 153 9.06 27.91 7.94
N ASP A 154 9.23 28.91 7.08
CA ASP A 154 8.33 29.16 5.94
C ASP A 154 8.23 27.95 5.00
N PHE A 155 9.36 27.28 4.75
CA PHE A 155 9.40 26.09 3.89
C PHE A 155 8.63 24.94 4.52
N ILE A 156 8.85 24.67 5.81
CA ILE A 156 8.19 23.60 6.54
C ILE A 156 6.69 23.88 6.63
N MET A 157 6.28 25.08 7.07
CA MET A 157 4.87 25.46 7.20
C MET A 157 4.12 25.38 5.86
N LYS A 158 4.74 25.80 4.75
CA LYS A 158 4.14 25.69 3.42
C LYS A 158 3.95 24.24 2.98
N LYS A 159 4.91 23.36 3.27
CA LYS A 159 4.88 21.96 2.84
C LYS A 159 4.06 21.06 3.78
N SER A 160 4.04 21.37 5.07
CA SER A 160 3.26 20.66 6.09
C SER A 160 1.76 20.94 6.00
N LYS A 161 1.31 21.82 5.09
CA LYS A 161 -0.13 22.06 4.85
C LYS A 161 -0.93 20.79 4.58
N ILE A 162 -0.32 19.79 3.92
CA ILE A 162 -0.94 18.47 3.69
C ILE A 162 -1.21 17.67 4.98
N LEU A 163 -0.63 18.12 6.10
CA LEU A 163 -0.69 17.49 7.41
C LEU A 163 -1.64 18.21 8.38
N GLU A 164 -2.42 19.19 7.93
CA GLU A 164 -3.39 19.95 8.77
C GLU A 164 -4.38 19.06 9.54
N LYS A 165 -4.62 17.84 9.05
CA LYS A 165 -5.50 16.83 9.68
C LYS A 165 -4.86 16.06 10.84
N PHE A 166 -3.60 16.33 11.17
CA PHE A 166 -2.84 15.64 12.22
C PHE A 166 -2.44 16.63 13.33
N VAL A 167 -2.07 16.08 14.48
CA VAL A 167 -1.53 16.87 15.59
C VAL A 167 -0.05 17.09 15.37
N VAL A 168 0.32 18.32 15.01
CA VAL A 168 1.69 18.65 14.57
C VAL A 168 2.35 19.62 15.55
N CYS A 169 3.50 19.22 16.09
CA CYS A 169 4.32 20.08 16.94
C CYS A 169 5.49 20.70 16.15
N TYR A 170 5.62 22.02 16.22
CA TYR A 170 6.71 22.79 15.61
C TYR A 170 7.61 23.36 16.70
N THR A 171 8.92 23.07 16.66
CA THR A 171 9.84 23.51 17.73
C THR A 171 9.97 25.03 17.84
N THR A 172 9.83 25.77 16.75
CA THR A 172 9.93 27.24 16.77
C THR A 172 8.67 27.93 17.28
N LYS A 173 7.52 27.24 17.22
CA LYS A 173 6.21 27.83 17.50
C LYS A 173 5.60 27.38 18.83
N HIS A 174 5.76 26.10 19.19
CA HIS A 174 5.06 25.49 20.34
C HIS A 174 5.99 25.25 21.54
N PHE A 175 7.20 25.81 21.51
CA PHE A 175 8.09 25.74 22.65
C PHE A 175 7.67 26.77 23.69
N VAL A 176 7.53 26.31 24.92
CA VAL A 176 7.02 27.13 26.00
C VAL A 176 8.16 28.00 26.54
N PRO A 177 8.01 29.34 26.55
CA PRO A 177 9.01 30.22 27.12
C PRO A 177 9.14 29.97 28.63
N GLY A 178 10.37 30.01 29.14
CA GLY A 178 10.68 29.71 30.54
C GLY A 178 11.24 28.31 30.79
N TYR A 179 11.07 27.38 29.84
CA TYR A 179 11.77 26.09 29.84
C TYR A 179 12.99 26.12 28.93
N SER A 180 14.04 25.38 29.31
CA SER A 180 15.22 25.24 28.46
C SER A 180 14.87 24.50 27.16
N TRP A 181 15.63 24.80 26.10
CA TRP A 181 15.49 24.14 24.79
C TRP A 181 15.51 22.60 24.92
N ASP A 182 16.40 22.07 25.76
CA ASP A 182 16.51 20.63 26.01
C ASP A 182 15.24 20.04 26.63
N THR A 183 14.58 20.77 27.54
CA THR A 183 13.37 20.31 28.21
C THR A 183 12.18 20.33 27.26
N ASN A 184 12.04 21.42 26.49
CA ASN A 184 11.05 21.52 25.42
C ASN A 184 11.20 20.38 24.39
N ILE A 185 12.43 20.11 23.94
CA ILE A 185 12.72 18.98 23.04
C ILE A 185 12.38 17.64 23.68
N ARG A 186 12.81 17.39 24.93
CA ARG A 186 12.57 16.11 25.59
C ARG A 186 11.08 15.80 25.66
N ASN A 187 10.26 16.77 26.04
CA ASN A 187 8.81 16.60 26.12
C ASN A 187 8.18 16.43 24.74
N ALA A 188 8.59 17.26 23.75
CA ALA A 188 8.10 17.13 22.39
C ALA A 188 8.40 15.75 21.80
N VAL A 189 9.62 15.23 22.00
CA VAL A 189 10.00 13.88 21.60
C VAL A 189 9.20 12.83 22.39
N HIS A 190 9.01 13.02 23.71
CA HIS A 190 8.29 12.08 24.58
C HIS A 190 6.84 11.85 24.15
N TYR A 191 6.10 12.91 23.85
CA TYR A 191 4.68 12.81 23.48
C TYR A 191 4.43 12.54 21.99
N SER A 192 5.47 12.52 21.16
CA SER A 192 5.34 12.32 19.72
C SER A 192 5.49 10.87 19.27
N LYS A 193 4.60 10.44 18.37
CA LYS A 193 4.74 9.17 17.64
C LYS A 193 5.91 9.22 16.67
N TYR A 194 6.01 10.32 15.92
CA TYR A 194 7.07 10.54 14.94
C TYR A 194 7.83 11.83 15.22
N VAL A 195 9.14 11.80 15.02
CA VAL A 195 10.00 12.99 15.11
C VAL A 195 10.72 13.14 13.79
N LEU A 196 10.48 14.26 13.11
CA LEU A 196 11.10 14.63 11.86
C LEU A 196 12.19 15.67 12.12
N ILE A 197 13.45 15.30 11.90
CA ILE A 197 14.58 16.22 12.07
C ILE A 197 15.08 16.67 10.68
N LEU A 198 14.98 17.97 10.43
CA LEU A 198 15.56 18.61 9.27
C LEU A 198 17.06 18.84 9.48
N LEU A 199 17.90 17.97 8.92
CA LEU A 199 19.34 18.20 8.89
C LEU A 199 19.70 19.17 7.76
N THR A 200 20.13 20.38 8.10
CA THR A 200 20.72 21.37 7.19
C THR A 200 22.09 21.77 7.71
N ASP A 201 22.92 22.35 6.83
CA ASP A 201 24.31 22.70 7.18
C ASP A 201 24.39 23.84 8.22
N ASP A 202 23.30 24.59 8.35
CA ASP A 202 23.19 25.82 9.13
C ASP A 202 22.60 25.63 10.53
N VAL A 203 22.07 24.44 10.84
CA VAL A 203 21.49 24.20 12.17
C VAL A 203 22.61 24.00 13.18
N GLU A 204 22.48 24.67 14.32
CA GLU A 204 23.42 24.57 15.42
C GLU A 204 23.59 23.11 15.88
N ALA A 205 24.84 22.66 16.00
CA ALA A 205 25.16 21.31 16.44
C ALA A 205 24.52 20.97 17.81
N ASN A 206 24.28 21.97 18.66
CA ASN A 206 23.66 21.83 19.97
C ASN A 206 22.20 21.37 19.87
N ILE A 207 21.40 22.00 18.99
CA ILE A 207 19.99 21.63 18.76
C ILE A 207 19.89 20.15 18.36
N PHE A 208 20.76 19.72 17.46
CA PHE A 208 20.80 18.32 17.04
C PHE A 208 21.21 17.39 18.16
N ASN A 209 22.31 17.68 18.86
CA ASN A 209 22.80 16.79 19.92
C ASN A 209 21.73 16.58 21.00
N SER A 210 21.03 17.63 21.41
CA SER A 210 19.93 17.54 22.37
C SER A 210 18.73 16.74 21.84
N THR A 211 18.35 16.96 20.58
CA THR A 211 17.28 16.18 19.94
C THR A 211 17.65 14.70 19.84
N PHE A 212 18.89 14.40 19.45
CA PHE A 212 19.38 13.04 19.34
C PHE A 212 19.47 12.35 20.72
N ALA A 213 19.93 13.05 21.75
CA ALA A 213 19.96 12.54 23.12
C ALA A 213 18.54 12.22 23.64
N ALA A 214 17.58 13.11 23.41
CA ALA A 214 16.18 12.87 23.77
C ALA A 214 15.59 11.66 23.02
N CYS A 215 15.88 11.53 21.72
CA CYS A 215 15.47 10.36 20.93
C CYS A 215 16.11 9.07 21.44
N GLU A 216 17.40 9.12 21.80
CA GLU A 216 18.14 7.97 22.35
C GLU A 216 17.58 7.52 23.70
N GLN A 217 17.20 8.45 24.58
CA GLN A 217 16.57 8.12 25.86
C GLN A 217 15.20 7.46 25.65
N LYS A 218 14.42 7.93 24.67
CA LYS A 218 13.12 7.35 24.34
C LYS A 218 13.23 5.98 23.64
N PHE A 219 14.35 5.73 22.95
CA PHE A 219 14.61 4.55 22.14
C PHE A 219 14.55 3.23 22.92
N GLU A 220 14.84 3.24 24.23
CA GLU A 220 14.79 2.03 25.07
C GLU A 220 13.37 1.43 25.21
N LYS A 221 12.31 2.17 24.88
CA LYS A 221 10.91 1.77 25.15
C LYS A 221 10.05 1.46 23.91
N ARG A 222 10.67 1.18 22.74
CA ARG A 222 10.03 0.82 21.44
C ARG A 222 9.26 1.96 20.78
N ILE A 223 9.89 2.62 19.81
CA ILE A 223 9.21 3.59 18.92
C ILE A 223 9.54 3.26 17.47
N ASP A 224 8.54 3.44 16.61
CA ASP A 224 8.69 3.51 15.16
C ASP A 224 9.12 4.93 14.77
N PHE A 225 10.42 5.24 14.86
CA PHE A 225 10.90 6.58 14.48
C PHE A 225 10.82 6.82 12.98
N LEU A 226 10.44 8.03 12.59
CA LEU A 226 10.41 8.50 11.21
C LEU A 226 11.28 9.74 11.05
N LEU A 227 12.58 9.55 11.04
CA LEU A 227 13.52 10.63 10.75
C LEU A 227 13.55 10.90 9.25
N GLY A 228 12.88 11.97 8.81
CA GLY A 228 13.00 12.47 7.46
C GLY A 228 13.98 13.62 7.41
N PHE A 229 15.15 13.38 6.82
CA PHE A 229 16.06 14.45 6.42
C PHE A 229 15.37 15.19 5.28
N ILE A 230 15.56 16.49 5.16
CA ILE A 230 15.35 17.15 3.89
C ILE A 230 16.61 17.97 3.69
N LYS A 231 17.46 17.46 2.79
CA LYS A 231 18.55 18.22 2.16
C LYS A 231 19.75 18.56 3.07
N THR A 232 20.63 17.59 3.34
CA THR A 232 22.06 17.86 3.60
C THR A 232 22.94 16.79 2.98
N LYS A 233 24.17 17.19 2.64
CA LYS A 233 25.29 16.31 2.26
C LYS A 233 26.00 15.70 3.48
N ARG A 234 25.66 16.11 4.71
CA ARG A 234 26.30 15.63 5.95
C ARG A 234 25.91 14.21 6.28
N ASN A 235 26.91 13.40 6.64
CA ASN A 235 26.71 12.04 7.10
C ASN A 235 26.46 12.05 8.62
N ILE A 236 25.57 11.17 9.07
CA ILE A 236 25.25 10.98 10.50
C ILE A 236 26.47 10.58 11.33
N ASP A 237 27.46 10.02 10.66
CA ASP A 237 28.73 9.68 11.27
C ASP A 237 29.45 10.91 11.86
N GLU A 238 29.15 12.14 11.38
CA GLU A 238 29.70 13.43 11.87
C GLU A 238 29.15 13.87 13.23
N PHE A 239 28.00 13.35 13.68
CA PHE A 239 27.38 13.75 14.96
C PHE A 239 27.89 12.91 16.14
N LYS A 240 27.97 13.53 17.32
CA LYS A 240 28.39 12.91 18.59
C LYS A 240 27.25 12.08 19.20
N VAL A 241 26.93 10.94 18.58
CA VAL A 241 25.86 10.03 19.02
C VAL A 241 26.41 8.62 19.23
N SER A 242 25.77 7.83 20.10
CA SER A 242 26.22 6.47 20.39
C SER A 242 26.24 5.58 19.13
N LYS A 243 27.15 4.60 19.12
CA LYS A 243 27.28 3.64 18.00
C LYS A 243 26.02 2.80 17.82
N GLY A 244 25.33 2.47 18.92
CA GLY A 244 24.07 1.70 18.90
C GLY A 244 22.97 2.47 18.20
N PHE A 245 22.81 3.74 18.56
CA PHE A 245 21.83 4.62 17.92
C PHE A 245 22.16 4.87 16.44
N LYS A 246 23.44 5.10 16.07
CA LYS A 246 23.86 5.23 14.66
C LYS A 246 23.49 4.00 13.81
N ARG A 247 23.64 2.79 14.37
CA ARG A 247 23.26 1.55 13.69
C ARG A 247 21.75 1.42 13.57
N TYR A 248 21.02 1.68 14.66
CA TYR A 248 19.56 1.67 14.65
C TYR A 248 19.02 2.66 13.61
N PHE A 249 19.58 3.87 13.59
CA PHE A 249 19.30 4.92 12.64
C PHE A 249 19.43 4.41 11.19
N LYS A 250 20.58 3.84 10.82
CA LYS A 250 20.84 3.36 9.46
C LYS A 250 19.87 2.23 9.04
N LEU A 251 19.38 1.44 9.99
CA LEU A 251 18.46 0.33 9.75
C LEU A 251 17.00 0.75 9.65
N HIS A 252 16.60 1.84 10.31
CA HIS A 252 15.18 2.23 10.47
C HIS A 252 14.81 3.52 9.74
N GLN A 253 15.65 4.02 8.83
CA GLN A 253 15.31 5.13 7.94
C GLN A 253 14.20 4.72 6.95
N LYS A 254 12.94 4.85 7.36
CA LYS A 254 11.77 4.39 6.58
C LYS A 254 11.32 5.39 5.50
N LEU A 255 11.84 6.62 5.43
CA LEU A 255 11.53 7.59 4.36
C LEU A 255 12.81 8.12 3.73
N LYS A 256 12.80 8.22 2.40
CA LYS A 256 13.87 8.83 1.63
C LYS A 256 13.56 10.33 1.43
N PRO A 257 14.40 11.22 2.00
CA PRO A 257 14.36 12.68 1.81
C PRO A 257 14.16 13.12 0.36
N ASP A 258 14.90 12.48 -0.54
CA ASP A 258 15.00 12.89 -1.94
C ASP A 258 13.91 12.29 -2.83
N SER A 259 12.93 11.59 -2.23
CA SER A 259 11.83 11.01 -3.00
C SER A 259 10.84 12.09 -3.42
N MET A 260 10.40 12.05 -4.68
CA MET A 260 9.43 12.99 -5.25
C MET A 260 8.12 13.07 -4.46
N LEU A 261 7.76 11.98 -3.77
CA LEU A 261 6.51 11.82 -3.01
C LEU A 261 6.74 11.78 -1.49
N PHE A 262 7.77 12.46 -0.98
CA PHE A 262 8.13 12.41 0.44
C PHE A 262 6.97 12.77 1.37
N TRP A 263 6.28 13.88 1.09
CA TRP A 263 5.20 14.41 1.94
C TRP A 263 3.95 13.55 1.88
N GLU A 264 3.66 12.96 0.73
CA GLU A 264 2.57 12.01 0.51
C GLU A 264 2.83 10.72 1.30
N ASN A 265 4.06 10.18 1.21
CA ASN A 265 4.46 9.01 1.97
C ASN A 265 4.44 9.26 3.49
N LEU A 266 4.82 10.47 3.92
CA LEU A 266 4.73 10.90 5.31
C LEU A 266 3.27 10.92 5.79
N SER A 267 2.40 11.58 5.04
CA SER A 267 0.96 11.67 5.38
C SER A 267 0.27 10.30 5.41
N TYR A 268 0.64 9.37 4.52
CA TYR A 268 0.12 8.00 4.52
C TYR A 268 0.51 7.25 5.80
N LYS A 269 1.76 7.39 6.25
CA LYS A 269 2.21 6.75 7.49
C LYS A 269 1.48 7.28 8.70
N LEU A 270 1.37 8.61 8.81
CA LEU A 270 0.61 9.27 9.87
C LEU A 270 -0.86 8.81 9.88
N ALA A 271 -1.48 8.70 8.70
CA ALA A 271 -2.84 8.22 8.57
C ALA A 271 -3.01 6.74 8.98
N SER A 272 -2.03 5.88 8.68
CA SER A 272 -2.07 4.47 9.09
C SER A 272 -2.00 4.29 10.61
N SER A 273 -1.28 5.16 11.32
CA SER A 273 -1.29 5.23 12.79
C SER A 273 -2.51 5.98 13.36
N ALA A 274 -3.16 6.80 12.54
CA ALA A 274 -4.29 7.64 12.92
C ALA A 274 -5.66 7.03 12.62
N ASN A 275 -5.78 5.71 12.37
CA ASN A 275 -7.07 4.98 12.36
C ASN A 275 -7.78 4.96 13.74
N ARG A 276 -7.54 5.98 14.56
CA ARG A 276 -8.30 6.35 15.74
C ARG A 276 -9.57 7.06 15.27
N ILE A 277 -10.69 6.65 15.84
CA ILE A 277 -11.91 7.45 15.94
C ILE A 277 -11.51 8.76 16.64
N ARG A 278 -11.24 9.83 15.90
CA ARG A 278 -10.91 11.15 16.44
C ARG A 278 -11.84 12.18 15.78
N LYS A 279 -12.86 12.59 16.54
CA LYS A 279 -13.81 13.67 16.24
C LYS A 279 -13.26 14.97 16.81
N GLU A 280 -13.59 16.11 16.17
CA GLU A 280 -13.60 17.54 16.58
C GLU A 280 -12.53 18.07 17.57
N ASN A 281 -12.19 17.34 18.63
CA ASN A 281 -11.22 17.66 19.68
C ASN A 281 -9.76 17.78 19.19
N ASP A 282 -9.40 17.24 18.03
CA ASP A 282 -8.01 17.33 17.51
C ASP A 282 -7.65 18.73 17.00
N ILE A 283 -8.64 19.51 16.55
CA ILE A 283 -8.43 20.91 16.13
C ILE A 283 -8.15 21.77 17.37
N GLU A 284 -8.87 21.52 18.46
CA GLU A 284 -8.64 22.16 19.77
C GLU A 284 -7.29 21.72 20.37
N LEU A 285 -6.90 20.45 20.15
CA LEU A 285 -5.59 19.94 20.57
C LEU A 285 -4.42 20.65 19.88
N ASN A 286 -4.56 20.96 18.58
CA ASN A 286 -3.57 21.73 17.84
C ASN A 286 -3.43 23.18 18.35
N GLN A 287 -4.45 23.72 19.03
CA GLN A 287 -4.40 25.05 19.61
C GLN A 287 -3.72 25.07 20.99
N ASN A 288 -3.72 23.95 21.73
CA ASN A 288 -3.20 23.83 23.11
C ASN A 288 -2.10 22.76 23.26
N ILE A 289 -1.24 22.59 22.26
CA ILE A 289 -0.11 21.63 22.31
C ILE A 289 0.84 21.97 23.47
N GLU A 290 1.05 23.26 23.74
CA GLU A 290 1.89 23.77 24.81
C GLU A 290 1.47 23.24 26.19
N ASP A 291 0.16 23.26 26.47
CA ASP A 291 -0.39 22.70 27.71
C ASP A 291 -0.08 21.20 27.80
N GLN A 292 -0.22 20.44 26.72
CA GLN A 292 0.06 19.00 26.72
C GLN A 292 1.53 18.66 26.96
N LEU A 293 2.45 19.46 26.44
CA LEU A 293 3.89 19.24 26.61
C LEU A 293 4.32 19.36 28.09
N PHE A 294 3.54 20.05 28.92
CA PHE A 294 3.91 20.37 30.31
C PHE A 294 2.83 20.05 31.36
N CYS A 295 1.63 19.58 30.96
CA CYS A 295 0.54 19.24 31.90
C CYS A 295 0.86 18.01 32.77
N GLU A 296 1.67 17.06 32.30
CA GLU A 296 2.02 15.87 33.08
C GLU A 296 3.25 16.05 33.98
N SER A 297 4.09 17.06 33.74
CA SER A 297 5.17 17.42 34.68
C SER A 297 4.65 18.00 35.99
N ASN A 298 3.44 18.55 36.01
CA ASN A 298 2.84 19.14 37.22
C ASN A 298 2.06 18.14 38.10
N VAL A 299 1.96 16.85 37.72
CA VAL A 299 1.16 15.86 38.46
C VAL A 299 2.02 14.82 39.20
N ARG A 300 3.34 14.74 38.95
CA ARG A 300 4.21 13.75 39.59
C ARG A 300 5.27 14.29 40.54
N GLU A 301 5.50 15.60 40.57
CA GLU A 301 6.24 16.21 41.67
C GLU A 301 5.23 16.70 42.71
N THR A 302 5.13 15.88 43.77
CA THR A 302 4.75 16.22 45.15
C THR A 302 4.02 17.55 45.38
N GLU A 303 2.92 17.47 46.14
CA GLU A 303 2.30 18.55 46.93
C GLU A 303 3.33 19.49 47.59
N SER A 304 3.88 20.39 46.81
CA SER A 304 4.67 21.54 47.26
C SER A 304 4.07 22.71 46.49
N ASN A 305 3.64 23.72 47.24
CA ASN A 305 2.96 24.91 46.73
C ASN A 305 3.61 25.44 45.45
N CYS A 306 3.05 25.16 44.28
CA CYS A 306 3.35 25.88 43.05
C CYS A 306 2.78 27.29 43.21
N GLU A 307 3.60 28.23 43.68
CA GLU A 307 3.26 29.64 43.57
C GLU A 307 3.26 30.02 42.09
N ALA A 308 2.09 30.24 41.50
CA ALA A 308 1.98 30.77 40.16
C ALA A 308 2.60 32.18 40.10
N TYR A 309 3.51 32.40 39.16
CA TYR A 309 4.10 33.71 38.85
C TYR A 309 3.55 34.18 37.51
N ASP A 310 3.24 35.47 37.43
CA ASP A 310 2.65 36.08 36.24
C ASP A 310 3.69 36.55 35.22
N ALA A 311 4.94 36.77 35.66
CA ALA A 311 6.04 37.18 34.79
C ALA A 311 7.41 36.78 35.33
N PHE A 312 8.32 36.45 34.41
CA PHE A 312 9.75 36.21 34.69
C PHE A 312 10.59 37.34 34.09
N ILE A 313 11.53 37.88 34.88
CA ILE A 313 12.47 38.91 34.42
C ILE A 313 13.87 38.30 34.30
N TYR A 314 14.38 38.30 33.07
CA TYR A 314 15.75 37.95 32.71
C TYR A 314 16.55 39.23 32.41
N TYR A 315 17.77 39.34 32.93
CA TYR A 315 18.69 40.43 32.67
C TYR A 315 20.13 39.95 32.67
N VAL A 316 21.00 40.69 32.00
CA VAL A 316 22.46 40.54 32.07
C VAL A 316 22.96 41.35 33.27
N ASP A 317 24.10 40.99 33.87
CA ASP A 317 24.63 41.62 35.10
C ASP A 317 24.67 43.15 35.05
N GLU A 318 24.97 43.74 33.89
CA GLU A 318 25.02 45.20 33.69
C GLU A 318 23.66 45.89 33.86
N ASP A 319 22.55 45.16 33.63
CA ASP A 319 21.17 45.65 33.67
C ASP A 319 20.41 45.22 34.94
N GLN A 320 21.09 44.60 35.90
CA GLN A 320 20.49 44.09 37.14
C GLN A 320 19.78 45.20 37.93
N ASP A 321 20.44 46.36 38.11
CA ASP A 321 19.87 47.46 38.89
C ASP A 321 18.60 48.03 38.26
N TYR A 322 18.60 48.21 36.94
CA TYR A 322 17.41 48.67 36.22
C TYR A 322 16.26 47.67 36.35
N SER A 323 16.56 46.38 36.20
CA SER A 323 15.57 45.31 36.17
C SER A 323 14.95 45.05 37.55
N GLU A 324 15.76 44.92 38.60
CA GLU A 324 15.29 44.66 39.96
C GLU A 324 14.69 45.91 40.64
N ASN A 325 15.34 47.08 40.51
CA ASN A 325 14.92 48.25 41.27
C ASN A 325 13.90 49.13 40.56
N LYS A 326 13.88 49.15 39.22
CA LYS A 326 13.02 50.05 38.45
C LYS A 326 11.89 49.31 37.77
N LEU A 327 12.19 48.25 37.01
CA LEU A 327 11.20 47.51 36.24
C LEU A 327 10.29 46.67 37.15
N LYS A 328 10.86 45.84 38.02
CA LYS A 328 10.10 44.99 38.97
C LYS A 328 9.21 45.82 39.90
N LYS A 329 9.69 46.97 40.40
CA LYS A 329 8.87 47.88 41.22
C LYS A 329 7.72 48.53 40.45
N LYS A 330 7.93 48.88 39.17
CA LYS A 330 6.86 49.41 38.32
C LYS A 330 5.82 48.33 38.03
N LEU A 331 6.25 47.13 37.67
CA LEU A 331 5.34 46.03 37.34
C LEU A 331 4.53 45.56 38.55
N LYS A 332 5.13 45.50 39.76
CA LYS A 332 4.40 45.23 41.01
C LYS A 332 3.33 46.28 41.33
N LYS A 333 3.51 47.53 40.91
CA LYS A 333 2.56 48.62 41.17
C LYS A 333 1.37 48.65 40.22
N ILE A 334 1.50 48.07 39.03
CA ILE A 334 0.49 48.23 37.98
C ILE A 334 -0.65 47.24 38.17
N ASP A 335 -0.39 45.96 38.50
CA ASP A 335 -1.44 44.93 38.56
C ASP A 335 -1.21 43.81 39.59
N ASN A 336 -0.45 44.04 40.68
CA ASN A 336 -0.18 43.02 41.70
C ASN A 336 0.47 41.73 41.17
N TYR A 337 1.17 41.81 40.03
CA TYR A 337 1.87 40.68 39.43
C TYR A 337 2.85 40.01 40.40
N LYS A 338 2.78 38.69 40.51
CA LYS A 338 3.80 37.85 41.13
C LYS A 338 4.95 37.67 40.15
N ILE A 339 6.05 38.35 40.40
CA ILE A 339 7.20 38.41 39.49
C ILE A 339 8.39 37.71 40.12
N ILE A 340 8.99 36.78 39.38
CA ILE A 340 10.24 36.09 39.73
C ILE A 340 11.38 36.58 38.84
N SER A 341 12.56 36.76 39.42
CA SER A 341 13.76 37.12 38.66
C SER A 341 14.81 36.01 38.68
N ILE A 342 15.74 36.08 37.74
CA ILE A 342 16.80 35.08 37.56
C ILE A 342 17.58 34.80 38.86
N ASP A 343 17.85 35.81 39.68
CA ASP A 343 18.58 35.67 40.96
C ASP A 343 17.79 34.89 42.03
N GLN A 344 16.47 34.77 41.87
CA GLN A 344 15.59 34.06 42.81
C GLN A 344 15.39 32.59 42.43
N ILE A 345 15.87 32.19 41.26
CA ILE A 345 15.88 30.79 40.83
C ILE A 345 17.17 30.17 41.36
N HIS A 346 17.08 29.46 42.49
CA HIS A 346 18.21 28.68 42.97
C HIS A 346 18.59 27.63 41.92
N PRO A 347 19.89 27.46 41.60
CA PRO A 347 20.31 26.34 40.78
C PRO A 347 19.92 25.07 41.52
N VAL A 348 19.06 24.26 40.91
CA VAL A 348 18.79 22.90 41.37
C VAL A 348 20.16 22.20 41.42
N SER A 349 20.64 21.88 42.61
CA SER A 349 21.83 21.06 42.79
C SER A 349 21.50 19.67 42.27
N TRP A 350 22.03 19.33 41.10
CA TRP A 350 22.00 17.96 40.59
C TRP A 350 23.17 17.21 41.25
N ASP A 351 22.90 16.57 42.38
CA ASP A 351 23.71 15.45 42.86
C ASP A 351 23.41 14.19 42.03
#